data_AF-A0A528FMI0-F1
#
_entry.id   AF-A0A528FMI0-F1
#
_cell.length_a   1.000
_cell.length_b   1.000
_cell.length_c   1.000
_cell.angle_alpha   90.00
_cell.angle_beta   90.00
_cell.angle_gamma   90.00
#
_symmetry.space_group_name_H-M   'P 1'
#
loop_
_entity.id
_entity.type
_entity.pdbx_description
1 polymer ?
#
loop_
_entity_poly.entity_id
_entity_poly.type
_entity_poly.pdbx_seq_one_letter_code
_entity_poly.pdbx_strand_id
1 'polypeptide(L)'
;SAITTARELCPEVMVLADTKTVDGGQLEADMVFGAGAAFMTVLSCASSATHEAVGRRAAAFGATVIVDTITEMGKAELLPLNA
;
A
#
# COMPACT_ATOMS: atom_id res chain seq x y z
N SER A 1 5.13 -13.00 10.21
CA SER A 1 5.71 -12.71 8.88
C SER A 1 6.86 -11.71 9.05
N ALA A 2 7.60 -11.37 7.99
CA ALA A 2 8.64 -10.32 8.08
C ALA A 2 8.09 -8.99 8.64
N ILE A 3 6.85 -8.64 8.27
CA ILE A 3 6.13 -7.46 8.78
C ILE A 3 5.90 -7.57 10.29
N THR A 4 5.39 -8.71 10.77
CA THR A 4 5.15 -8.93 12.21
C THR A 4 6.45 -8.81 13.00
N THR A 5 7.52 -9.46 12.52
CA THR A 5 8.83 -9.41 13.17
C THR A 5 9.40 -7.99 13.21
N ALA A 6 9.27 -7.22 12.12
CA ALA A 6 9.70 -5.82 12.10
C ALA A 6 8.95 -4.97 13.14
N ARG A 7 7.62 -5.17 13.28
CA ARG A 7 6.82 -4.45 14.29
C ARG A 7 7.15 -4.88 15.72
N GLU A 8 7.44 -6.17 15.95
CA GLU A 8 7.85 -6.65 17.28
C GLU A 8 9.22 -6.11 17.70
N LEU A 9 10.16 -6.00 16.75
CA LEU A 9 11.51 -5.48 17.02
C LEU A 9 11.53 -3.96 17.18
N CYS A 10 10.66 -3.24 16.47
CA CYS A 10 10.63 -1.78 16.41
C CYS A 10 9.19 -1.25 16.53
N PRO A 11 8.52 -1.38 17.69
CA PRO A 11 7.09 -1.09 17.84
C PRO A 11 6.71 0.38 17.55
N GLU A 12 7.64 1.31 17.76
CA GLU A 12 7.44 2.75 17.50
C GLU A 12 7.66 3.14 16.03
N VAL A 13 8.17 2.22 15.20
CA VAL A 13 8.48 2.48 13.80
C VAL A 13 7.39 1.91 12.92
N MET A 14 6.79 2.77 12.09
CA MET A 14 5.79 2.35 11.12
C MET A 14 6.41 1.45 10.04
N VAL A 15 5.76 0.33 9.74
CA VAL A 15 6.21 -0.63 8.73
C VAL A 15 5.51 -0.37 7.40
N LEU A 16 6.30 -0.22 6.34
CA LEU A 16 5.83 -0.22 4.95
C LEU A 16 6.01 -1.62 4.35
N ALA A 17 4.92 -2.20 3.87
CA ALA A 17 4.95 -3.39 3.03
C ALA A 17 5.03 -2.98 1.55
N ASP A 18 6.22 -2.99 0.97
CA ASP A 18 6.43 -2.65 -0.44
C ASP A 18 6.05 -3.82 -1.36
N THR A 19 4.74 -4.08 -1.50
CA THR A 19 4.21 -5.20 -2.28
C THR A 19 4.20 -4.94 -3.79
N LYS A 20 4.23 -3.67 -4.21
CA LYS A 20 4.04 -3.28 -5.62
C LYS A 20 2.82 -3.97 -6.23
N THR A 21 1.74 -3.99 -5.46
CA THR A 21 0.49 -4.67 -5.80
C THR A 21 -0.03 -4.17 -7.15
N VAL A 22 -0.31 -5.10 -8.07
CA VAL A 22 -0.90 -4.80 -9.39
C VAL A 22 -2.25 -5.48 -9.58
N ASP A 23 -2.45 -6.62 -8.93
CA ASP A 23 -3.66 -7.43 -8.94
C ASP A 23 -3.86 -8.07 -7.55
N GLY A 24 -5.01 -8.70 -7.30
CA GLY A 24 -5.28 -9.38 -6.04
C GLY A 24 -5.37 -8.43 -4.84
N GLY A 25 -5.69 -7.15 -5.09
CA GLY A 25 -5.51 -6.07 -4.12
C GLY A 25 -6.11 -6.32 -2.73
N GLN A 26 -7.31 -6.90 -2.65
CA GLN A 26 -7.91 -7.24 -1.36
C GLN A 26 -7.09 -8.30 -0.60
N LEU A 27 -6.66 -9.37 -1.28
CA LEU A 27 -5.91 -10.47 -0.67
C LEU A 27 -4.57 -9.97 -0.12
N GLU A 28 -3.83 -9.21 -0.92
CA GLU A 28 -2.53 -8.69 -0.51
C GLU A 28 -2.67 -7.66 0.61
N ALA A 29 -3.66 -6.77 0.55
CA ALA A 29 -3.95 -5.81 1.62
C ALA A 29 -4.30 -6.51 2.94
N ASP A 30 -5.13 -7.57 2.89
CA ASP A 30 -5.49 -8.36 4.07
C ASP A 30 -4.27 -9.02 4.70
N MET A 31 -3.37 -9.56 3.88
CA MET A 31 -2.14 -10.17 4.34
C MET A 31 -1.23 -9.17 5.04
N VAL A 32 -0.97 -8.00 4.44
CA VAL A 32 0.02 -7.05 4.97
C VAL A 32 -0.52 -6.21 6.12
N PHE A 33 -1.75 -5.72 6.03
CA PHE A 33 -2.37 -4.96 7.10
C PHE A 33 -2.79 -5.85 8.27
N GLY A 34 -3.25 -7.08 8.01
CA GLY A 34 -3.47 -8.07 9.06
C GLY A 34 -2.16 -8.48 9.75
N ALA A 35 -1.05 -8.51 9.00
CA ALA A 35 0.27 -8.65 9.58
C ALA A 35 0.77 -7.38 10.28
N GLY A 36 0.03 -6.26 10.20
CA GLY A 36 0.16 -4.96 10.88
C GLY A 36 1.15 -3.97 10.25
N ALA A 37 1.28 -3.98 8.92
CA ALA A 37 1.88 -2.87 8.19
C ALA A 37 1.03 -1.61 8.37
N ALA A 38 1.68 -0.45 8.51
CA ALA A 38 1.01 0.85 8.50
C ALA A 38 0.75 1.34 7.06
N PHE A 39 1.59 0.88 6.13
CA PHE A 39 1.54 1.25 4.73
C PHE A 39 1.69 0.04 3.82
N MET A 40 1.11 0.11 2.62
CA MET A 40 1.48 -0.78 1.51
C MET A 40 1.64 0.01 0.21
N THR A 41 2.36 -0.54 -0.78
CA THR A 41 2.44 0.03 -2.12
C THR A 41 1.49 -0.65 -3.11
N VAL A 42 0.85 0.14 -3.98
CA VAL A 42 0.09 -0.31 -5.16
C VAL A 42 0.67 0.40 -6.36
N LEU A 43 0.91 -0.31 -7.46
CA LEU A 43 1.41 0.32 -8.68
C LEU A 43 0.36 1.28 -9.26
N SER A 44 0.80 2.46 -9.71
CA SER A 44 -0.05 3.44 -10.41
C SER A 44 -0.79 2.87 -11.61
N CYS A 45 -0.17 1.91 -12.31
CA CYS A 45 -0.75 1.25 -13.47
C CYS A 45 -1.75 0.12 -13.13
N ALA A 46 -1.97 -0.20 -11.85
CA ALA A 46 -2.95 -1.18 -11.45
C ALA A 46 -4.38 -0.74 -11.82
N SER A 47 -5.29 -1.70 -11.98
CA SER A 47 -6.68 -1.36 -12.33
C SER A 47 -7.36 -0.49 -11.27
N SER A 48 -8.36 0.30 -11.65
CA SER A 48 -9.18 1.06 -10.69
C SER A 48 -9.84 0.14 -9.65
N ALA A 49 -10.27 -1.06 -10.06
CA ALA A 49 -10.82 -2.05 -9.14
C ALA A 49 -9.80 -2.52 -8.10
N THR A 50 -8.53 -2.69 -8.49
CA THR A 50 -7.43 -3.00 -7.56
C THR A 50 -7.23 -1.86 -6.57
N HIS A 51 -7.14 -0.62 -7.06
CA HIS A 51 -6.98 0.57 -6.21
C HIS A 51 -8.14 0.74 -5.21
N GLU A 52 -9.38 0.57 -5.66
CA GLU A 52 -10.57 0.64 -4.80
C GLU A 52 -10.58 -0.49 -3.74
N ALA A 53 -10.23 -1.71 -4.13
CA ALA A 53 -10.16 -2.84 -3.22
C ALA A 53 -9.12 -2.60 -2.12
N VAL A 54 -7.90 -2.19 -2.49
CA VAL A 54 -6.84 -1.89 -1.53
C VAL A 54 -7.22 -0.69 -0.65
N GLY A 55 -7.76 0.38 -1.23
CA GLY A 55 -8.21 1.56 -0.49
C GLY A 55 -9.27 1.24 0.55
N ARG A 56 -10.27 0.42 0.22
CA ARG A 56 -11.29 -0.04 1.18
C ARG A 56 -10.67 -0.85 2.32
N ARG A 57 -9.70 -1.72 2.04
CA ARG A 57 -9.03 -2.51 3.09
C ARG A 57 -8.14 -1.63 3.96
N ALA A 58 -7.35 -0.72 3.36
CA ALA A 58 -6.55 0.24 4.12
C ALA A 58 -7.42 1.04 5.09
N ALA A 59 -8.56 1.58 4.64
CA ALA A 59 -9.51 2.27 5.50
C ALA A 59 -10.03 1.39 6.64
N ALA A 60 -10.36 0.12 6.36
CA ALA A 60 -10.84 -0.82 7.37
C ALA A 60 -9.79 -1.16 8.45
N PHE A 61 -8.50 -1.11 8.11
CA PHE A 61 -7.39 -1.34 9.03
C PHE A 61 -6.81 -0.06 9.66
N GLY A 62 -7.28 1.13 9.26
CA GLY A 62 -6.67 2.40 9.66
C GLY A 62 -5.26 2.60 9.09
N ALA A 63 -4.97 1.99 7.95
CA ALA A 63 -3.69 2.03 7.24
C ALA A 63 -3.75 2.97 6.03
N THR A 64 -2.59 3.21 5.42
CA THR A 64 -2.46 4.12 4.26
C THR A 64 -1.89 3.38 3.04
N VAL A 65 -2.39 3.72 1.86
CA VAL A 65 -1.88 3.19 0.59
C VAL A 65 -0.94 4.21 -0.03
N ILE A 66 0.22 3.74 -0.50
CA ILE A 66 1.17 4.54 -1.27
C ILE A 66 1.07 4.09 -2.74
N VAL A 67 0.83 5.04 -3.64
CA VAL A 67 0.88 4.76 -5.08
C VAL A 67 2.32 4.79 -5.54
N ASP A 68 2.82 3.67 -6.05
CA ASP A 68 4.17 3.50 -6.59
C ASP A 68 4.16 3.74 -8.11
N THR A 69 4.93 4.72 -8.57
CA THR A 69 5.01 5.15 -9.97
C THR A 69 6.20 4.57 -10.72
N ILE A 70 6.82 3.48 -10.25
CA ILE A 70 8.01 2.89 -10.87
C ILE A 70 7.82 2.48 -12.34
N THR A 71 6.58 2.19 -12.75
CA THR A 71 6.23 1.84 -14.12
C THR A 71 5.97 3.04 -15.01
N GLU A 72 5.86 4.24 -14.44
CA GLU A 72 5.61 5.46 -15.19
C GLU A 72 6.88 5.94 -15.89
N MET A 73 6.72 6.40 -17.13
CA MET A 73 7.80 6.94 -17.94
C MET A 73 7.62 8.46 -18.09
N GLY A 74 8.67 9.24 -17.86
CA GLY A 74 8.65 10.70 -18.00
C GLY A 74 8.72 11.43 -16.66
N LYS A 75 8.47 12.75 -16.66
CA LYS A 75 8.37 13.53 -15.41
C LYS A 75 7.04 13.22 -14.74
N ALA A 76 7.07 12.86 -13.47
CA ALA A 76 5.86 12.72 -12.67
C ALA A 76 5.10 14.06 -12.65
N GLU A 77 3.90 14.09 -13.24
CA GLU A 77 2.93 15.15 -12.96
C GLU A 77 2.32 14.84 -11.60
N LEU A 78 2.77 15.56 -10.57
CA LEU A 78 2.14 15.49 -9.26
C LEU A 78 0.71 16.00 -9.40
N LEU A 79 -0.26 15.25 -8.86
CA LEU A 79 -1.62 15.75 -8.72
C LEU A 79 -1.58 17.07 -7.97
N PRO A 80 -2.37 18.07 -8.38
CA PRO A 80 -2.43 19.33 -7.66
C PRO A 80 -2.83 19.04 -6.21
N LEU A 81 -2.22 19.76 -5.26
CA LEU A 81 -2.35 19.55 -3.81
C LEU A 81 -3.80 19.54 -3.27
N ASN A 82 -4.78 19.87 -4.11
CA ASN A 82 -6.18 20.05 -3.79
C ASN A 82 -7.13 19.16 -4.64
N ALA A 83 -6.61 18.11 -5.29
CA ALA A 83 -7.42 17.12 -6.01
C ALA A 83 -8.01 16.06 -5.07
#